data_AF-A0A940QGW8-F1
#
_entry.id   AF-A0A940QGW8-F1
#
_cell.length_a   1.000
_cell.length_b   1.000
_cell.length_c   1.000
_cell.angle_alpha   90.00
_cell.angle_beta   90.00
_cell.angle_gamma   90.00
#
_symmetry.space_group_name_H-M   'P 1'
#
loop_
_entity.id
_entity.type
_entity.pdbx_description
1 polymer ?
#
loop_
_entity_poly.entity_id
_entity_poly.type
_entity_poly.pdbx_seq_one_letter_code
_entity_poly.pdbx_strand_id
1 'polypeptide(L)'
;MKKLKSYGIIIILMVFSLSACGDDWYEYENKNYEVSVKLEGDVFCISAIESELLAIANEYDDDVKLTYAKYTFEDKSSGTAEFQFFREYEKSKTSFGVVITLHVNLSDKSVYKVNYTEGQSKRVRGYINDIKHKNVSASEVYDYAIAKTSLNEEEYHYIVAVYCNDSIDISHFTKEMSSVGHIKYGS
;
A
#
# COMPACT_ATOMS: atom_id res chain seq x y z
N MET A 1 -4.23 -67.12 26.78
CA MET A 1 -4.57 -66.00 25.87
C MET A 1 -5.59 -65.08 26.54
N LYS A 2 -5.17 -63.90 27.01
CA LYS A 2 -6.06 -62.74 27.27
C LYS A 2 -5.28 -61.50 26.84
N LYS A 3 -5.72 -60.87 25.74
CA LYS A 3 -5.19 -59.59 25.24
C LYS A 3 -5.76 -58.48 26.13
N LEU A 4 -4.93 -57.78 26.91
CA LEU A 4 -5.33 -56.49 27.48
C LEU A 4 -5.21 -55.42 26.39
N LYS A 5 -6.29 -54.66 26.23
CA LYS A 5 -6.49 -53.71 25.15
C LYS A 5 -5.71 -52.42 25.41
N SER A 6 -4.91 -52.03 24.43
CA SER A 6 -4.16 -50.78 24.36
C SER A 6 -5.13 -49.61 24.14
N TYR A 7 -5.53 -48.92 25.21
CA TYR A 7 -6.37 -47.72 25.14
C TYR A 7 -5.69 -46.46 25.70
N GLY A 8 -4.45 -46.56 26.22
CA GLY A 8 -3.74 -45.43 26.82
C GLY A 8 -3.08 -44.46 25.85
N ILE A 9 -2.90 -44.83 24.57
CA ILE A 9 -2.15 -44.02 23.60
C ILE A 9 -3.06 -43.15 22.72
N ILE A 10 -4.35 -43.49 22.61
CA ILE A 10 -5.27 -42.79 21.69
C ILE A 10 -5.80 -41.46 22.28
N ILE A 11 -5.89 -41.34 23.62
CA ILE A 11 -6.43 -40.13 24.25
C ILE A 11 -5.42 -38.97 24.30
N ILE A 12 -4.11 -39.27 24.38
CA ILE A 12 -3.07 -38.22 24.44
C ILE A 12 -2.87 -37.54 23.08
N LEU A 13 -3.13 -38.22 21.95
CA LEU A 13 -3.01 -37.64 20.61
C LEU A 13 -4.17 -36.68 20.22
N MET A 14 -5.35 -36.79 20.85
CA MET A 14 -6.45 -35.85 20.61
C MET A 14 -6.25 -34.50 21.32
N VAL A 15 -5.51 -34.46 22.43
CA VAL A 15 -5.28 -33.20 23.17
C VAL A 15 -4.21 -32.34 22.47
N PHE A 16 -3.23 -32.95 21.79
CA PHE A 16 -2.20 -32.22 21.03
C PHE A 16 -2.67 -31.68 19.67
N SER A 17 -3.78 -32.19 19.13
CA SER A 17 -4.37 -31.66 17.89
C SER A 17 -5.25 -30.42 18.13
N LEU A 18 -5.61 -30.13 19.38
CA LEU A 18 -6.43 -28.96 19.75
C LEU A 18 -5.62 -27.73 20.17
N SER A 19 -4.33 -27.88 20.50
CA SER A 19 -3.46 -26.75 20.89
C SER A 19 -2.63 -26.15 19.76
N ALA A 20 -2.65 -26.77 18.56
CA ALA A 20 -1.83 -26.37 17.41
C ALA A 20 -2.62 -25.70 16.26
N CYS A 21 -3.86 -25.27 16.48
CA CYS A 21 -4.71 -24.72 15.42
C CYS A 21 -5.45 -23.45 15.88
N GLY A 22 -4.70 -22.39 16.19
CA GLY A 22 -5.27 -21.13 16.67
C GLY A 22 -5.13 -19.92 15.74
N ASP A 23 -4.14 -19.92 14.82
CA ASP A 23 -3.76 -18.70 14.08
C ASP A 23 -4.08 -18.77 12.57
N ASP A 24 -4.40 -19.94 12.01
CA ASP A 24 -4.54 -20.13 10.55
C ASP A 24 -5.97 -20.02 10.01
N TRP A 25 -6.97 -19.90 10.88
CA TRP A 25 -8.40 -19.97 10.51
C TRP A 25 -9.08 -18.61 10.33
N TYR A 26 -8.35 -17.51 10.46
CA TYR A 26 -8.96 -16.19 10.34
C TYR A 26 -9.12 -15.80 8.87
N GLU A 27 -10.28 -15.23 8.57
CA GLU A 27 -10.67 -14.79 7.22
C GLU A 27 -9.62 -13.82 6.68
N TYR A 28 -9.15 -14.13 5.47
CA TYR A 28 -8.29 -13.28 4.66
C TYR A 28 -8.99 -13.07 3.33
N GLU A 29 -9.24 -11.81 3.01
CA GLU A 29 -9.86 -11.40 1.77
C GLU A 29 -8.87 -10.60 0.94
N ASN A 30 -8.77 -10.92 -0.35
CA ASN A 30 -8.02 -10.15 -1.32
C ASN A 30 -8.83 -10.06 -2.61
N LYS A 31 -9.27 -8.86 -2.96
CA LYS A 31 -10.08 -8.60 -4.15
C LYS A 31 -9.43 -7.50 -4.98
N ASN A 32 -9.51 -7.66 -6.30
CA ASN A 32 -9.05 -6.67 -7.26
C ASN A 32 -10.25 -6.25 -8.11
N TYR A 33 -10.41 -4.95 -8.28
CA TYR A 33 -11.48 -4.36 -9.07
C TYR A 33 -10.87 -3.49 -10.16
N GLU A 34 -11.32 -3.70 -11.39
CA GLU A 34 -11.06 -2.76 -12.48
C GLU A 34 -12.16 -1.70 -12.44
N VAL A 35 -11.73 -0.44 -12.47
CA VAL A 35 -12.63 0.71 -12.38
C VAL A 35 -12.24 1.74 -13.44
N SER A 36 -13.10 2.72 -13.66
CA SER A 36 -12.79 3.85 -14.54
C SER A 36 -13.44 5.10 -13.95
N VAL A 37 -12.73 5.71 -13.00
CA VAL A 37 -13.18 6.93 -12.31
C VAL A 37 -12.19 8.04 -12.60
N LYS A 38 -12.66 9.19 -13.07
CA LYS A 38 -11.81 10.33 -13.37
C LYS A 38 -11.75 11.27 -12.16
N LEU A 39 -10.54 11.70 -11.82
CA LEU A 39 -10.30 12.71 -10.79
C LEU A 39 -10.34 14.10 -11.42
N GLU A 40 -11.01 15.03 -10.74
CA GLU A 40 -11.12 16.43 -11.17
C GLU A 40 -9.94 17.26 -10.66
N GLY A 41 -9.45 16.95 -9.45
CA GLY A 41 -8.34 17.65 -8.81
C GLY A 41 -6.99 17.50 -9.51
N ASP A 42 -5.98 18.16 -8.92
CA ASP A 42 -4.59 18.01 -9.36
C ASP A 42 -4.00 16.72 -8.81
N VAL A 43 -3.83 15.72 -9.68
CA VAL A 43 -3.33 14.38 -9.30
C VAL A 43 -1.91 14.40 -8.70
N PHE A 44 -1.13 15.45 -8.98
CA PHE A 44 0.21 15.61 -8.42
C PHE A 44 0.20 16.18 -7.00
N CYS A 45 -0.93 16.71 -6.53
CA CYS A 45 -1.07 17.28 -5.19
C CYS A 45 -2.07 16.47 -4.36
N ILE A 46 -1.57 15.67 -3.42
CA ILE A 46 -2.39 14.77 -2.60
C ILE A 46 -3.53 15.53 -1.91
N SER A 47 -3.25 16.69 -1.32
CA SER A 47 -4.25 17.52 -0.63
C SER A 47 -5.39 17.99 -1.54
N ALA A 48 -5.16 18.11 -2.85
CA ALA A 48 -6.17 18.55 -3.81
C ALA A 48 -7.16 17.43 -4.20
N ILE A 49 -6.71 16.18 -4.14
CA ILE A 49 -7.50 15.00 -4.56
C ILE A 49 -7.92 14.09 -3.39
N GLU A 50 -7.43 14.34 -2.18
CA GLU A 50 -7.64 13.45 -1.02
C GLU A 50 -9.12 13.15 -0.76
N SER A 51 -9.99 14.15 -0.88
CA SER A 51 -11.43 13.96 -0.69
C SER A 51 -12.08 13.07 -1.75
N GLU A 52 -11.64 13.17 -3.01
CA GLU A 52 -12.12 12.32 -4.11
C GLU A 52 -11.63 10.88 -3.93
N LEU A 53 -10.35 10.71 -3.60
CA LEU A 53 -9.77 9.40 -3.31
C LEU A 53 -10.45 8.72 -2.11
N LEU A 54 -10.70 9.47 -1.04
CA LEU A 54 -11.39 8.96 0.15
C LEU A 54 -12.83 8.56 -0.18
N ALA A 55 -13.53 9.33 -1.02
CA ALA A 55 -14.88 8.97 -1.46
C ALA A 55 -14.89 7.63 -2.21
N ILE A 56 -13.92 7.40 -3.11
CA ILE A 56 -13.76 6.13 -3.83
C ILE A 56 -13.42 4.99 -2.85
N ALA A 57 -12.50 5.21 -1.91
CA ALA A 57 -12.11 4.19 -0.94
C ALA A 57 -13.29 3.77 -0.04
N ASN A 58 -14.13 4.72 0.37
CA ASN A 58 -15.32 4.46 1.19
C ASN A 58 -16.42 3.66 0.46
N GLU A 59 -16.34 3.48 -0.87
CA GLU A 59 -17.21 2.51 -1.55
C GLU A 59 -16.88 1.06 -1.18
N TYR A 60 -15.69 0.80 -0.62
CA TYR A 60 -15.20 -0.53 -0.28
C TYR A 60 -15.09 -0.77 1.23
N ASP A 61 -14.68 0.22 2.02
CA ASP A 61 -14.66 0.16 3.50
C ASP A 61 -14.68 1.57 4.10
N ASP A 62 -15.51 1.78 5.12
CA ASP A 62 -15.61 3.04 5.84
C ASP A 62 -14.46 3.25 6.84
N ASP A 63 -14.28 4.49 7.29
CA ASP A 63 -13.31 4.88 8.33
C ASP A 63 -11.83 4.62 7.97
N VAL A 64 -11.52 4.47 6.69
CA VAL A 64 -10.15 4.33 6.20
C VAL A 64 -9.44 5.68 6.10
N LYS A 65 -8.11 5.67 6.24
CA LYS A 65 -7.27 6.89 6.16
C LYS A 65 -6.18 6.74 5.13
N LEU A 66 -5.90 7.80 4.37
CA LEU A 66 -4.79 7.85 3.43
C LEU A 66 -3.45 7.93 4.19
N THR A 67 -2.68 6.85 4.19
CA THR A 67 -1.44 6.73 4.98
C THR A 67 -0.19 6.58 4.12
N TYR A 68 -0.35 6.33 2.83
CA TYR A 68 0.78 6.21 1.91
C TYR A 68 0.40 6.61 0.49
N ALA A 69 1.33 7.28 -0.20
CA ALA A 69 1.24 7.51 -1.63
C ALA A 69 2.58 7.26 -2.32
N LYS A 70 2.55 6.71 -3.52
CA LYS A 70 3.73 6.48 -4.36
C LYS A 70 3.46 6.98 -5.76
N TYR A 71 4.30 7.88 -6.24
CA TYR A 71 4.32 8.31 -7.62
C TYR A 71 5.47 7.62 -8.34
N THR A 72 5.19 7.03 -9.49
CA THR A 72 6.17 6.46 -10.40
C THR A 72 6.08 7.23 -11.71
N PHE A 73 7.08 8.07 -11.95
CA PHE A 73 7.16 8.97 -13.10
C PHE A 73 7.95 8.33 -14.23
N GLU A 74 7.32 8.19 -15.39
CA GLU A 74 8.01 7.89 -16.66
C GLU A 74 8.56 9.19 -17.27
N ASP A 75 7.78 10.27 -17.15
CA ASP A 75 8.20 11.66 -17.33
C ASP A 75 7.45 12.55 -16.32
N LYS A 76 7.67 13.88 -16.38
CA LYS A 76 7.04 14.85 -15.45
C LYS A 76 5.51 14.80 -15.42
N SER A 77 4.87 14.36 -16.49
CA SER A 77 3.43 14.39 -16.74
C SER A 77 2.80 13.00 -16.92
N SER A 78 3.60 11.93 -16.89
CA SER A 78 3.14 10.58 -17.17
C SER A 78 3.67 9.54 -16.17
N GLY A 79 3.05 8.37 -16.19
CA GLY A 79 3.28 7.28 -15.27
C GLY A 79 2.06 7.02 -14.38
N THR A 80 2.30 6.52 -13.18
CA THR A 80 1.25 6.01 -12.30
C THR A 80 1.44 6.45 -10.87
N ALA A 81 0.34 6.57 -10.13
CA ALA A 81 0.35 6.75 -8.69
C ALA A 81 -0.43 5.64 -7.98
N GLU A 82 0.04 5.28 -6.79
CA GLU A 82 -0.65 4.39 -5.85
C GLU A 82 -1.00 5.19 -4.61
N PHE A 83 -2.26 5.14 -4.19
CA PHE A 83 -2.73 5.74 -2.94
C PHE A 83 -3.27 4.64 -2.04
N GLN A 84 -2.65 4.46 -0.87
CA GLN A 84 -3.01 3.41 0.06
C GLN A 84 -3.75 3.99 1.27
N PHE A 85 -4.95 3.48 1.46
CA PHE A 85 -5.77 3.72 2.62
C PHE A 85 -5.65 2.55 3.59
N PHE A 86 -5.63 2.86 4.88
CA PHE A 86 -5.51 1.86 5.94
C PHE A 86 -6.50 2.14 7.07
N ARG A 87 -7.06 1.06 7.62
CA ARG A 87 -7.78 1.03 8.87
C ARG A 87 -7.36 -0.20 9.67
N GLU A 88 -7.23 -0.02 10.98
CA GLU A 88 -7.08 -1.13 11.92
C GLU A 88 -8.27 -1.15 12.88
N TYR A 89 -8.79 -2.34 13.17
CA TYR A 89 -9.90 -2.52 14.10
C TYR A 89 -9.71 -3.80 14.93
N GLU A 90 -10.44 -3.91 16.04
CA GLU A 90 -10.41 -5.11 16.88
C GLU A 90 -11.75 -5.85 16.87
N LYS A 91 -11.70 -7.17 16.71
CA LYS A 91 -12.85 -8.07 16.88
C LYS A 91 -12.47 -9.15 17.88
N SER A 92 -13.17 -9.19 19.02
CA SER A 92 -12.95 -10.17 20.09
C SER A 92 -11.47 -10.32 20.52
N LYS A 93 -10.79 -9.19 20.77
CA LYS A 93 -9.36 -9.10 21.18
C LYS A 93 -8.34 -9.52 20.11
N THR A 94 -8.77 -9.64 18.87
CA THR A 94 -7.91 -9.88 17.72
C THR A 94 -7.93 -8.64 16.83
N SER A 95 -6.76 -8.14 16.46
CA SER A 95 -6.61 -6.99 15.56
C SER A 95 -6.67 -7.43 14.09
N PHE A 96 -7.40 -6.64 13.29
CA PHE A 96 -7.58 -6.80 11.87
C PHE A 96 -7.19 -5.51 11.16
N GLY A 97 -6.66 -5.64 9.95
CA GLY A 97 -6.31 -4.53 9.08
C GLY A 97 -7.12 -4.60 7.79
N VAL A 98 -7.54 -3.45 7.31
CA VAL A 98 -8.06 -3.22 5.97
C VAL A 98 -7.07 -2.34 5.22
N VAL A 99 -6.67 -2.77 4.03
CA VAL A 99 -5.84 -2.01 3.10
C VAL A 99 -6.62 -1.85 1.79
N ILE A 100 -6.80 -0.60 1.37
CA ILE A 100 -7.33 -0.27 0.04
C ILE A 100 -6.24 0.45 -0.74
N THR A 101 -5.86 -0.04 -1.91
CA THR A 101 -4.89 0.62 -2.79
C THR A 101 -5.58 1.05 -4.07
N LEU A 102 -5.64 2.36 -4.30
CA LEU A 102 -6.13 2.96 -5.55
C LEU A 102 -4.94 3.17 -6.48
N HIS A 103 -5.06 2.74 -7.73
CA HIS A 103 -4.07 2.94 -8.78
C HIS A 103 -4.57 3.98 -9.77
N VAL A 104 -3.78 5.02 -9.99
CA VAL A 104 -4.12 6.20 -10.79
C VAL A 104 -3.15 6.35 -11.95
N ASN A 105 -3.66 6.59 -13.15
CA ASN A 105 -2.89 7.03 -14.29
C ASN A 105 -2.73 8.55 -14.24
N LEU A 106 -1.49 9.05 -14.28
CA LEU A 106 -1.21 10.47 -14.10
C LEU A 106 -1.58 11.31 -15.33
N SER A 107 -1.52 10.74 -16.52
CA SER A 107 -1.75 11.46 -17.78
C SER A 107 -3.23 11.76 -18.02
N ASP A 108 -4.11 10.82 -17.73
CA ASP A 108 -5.56 10.99 -17.93
C ASP A 108 -6.35 11.21 -16.63
N LYS A 109 -5.64 11.16 -15.49
CA LYS A 109 -6.18 11.35 -14.14
C LYS A 109 -7.23 10.30 -13.76
N SER A 110 -7.14 9.10 -14.31
CA SER A 110 -8.10 8.04 -14.02
C SER A 110 -7.62 7.07 -12.95
N VAL A 111 -8.47 6.79 -11.96
CA VAL A 111 -8.35 5.59 -11.13
C VAL A 111 -8.79 4.42 -12.00
N TYR A 112 -7.89 3.48 -12.23
CA TYR A 112 -8.14 2.34 -13.12
C TYR A 112 -8.22 0.99 -12.38
N LYS A 113 -7.72 0.94 -11.14
CA LYS A 113 -7.72 -0.30 -10.34
C LYS A 113 -7.81 -0.02 -8.85
N VAL A 114 -8.57 -0.87 -8.15
CA VAL A 114 -8.67 -0.90 -6.69
C VAL A 114 -8.27 -2.27 -6.17
N ASN A 115 -7.34 -2.32 -5.23
CA ASN A 115 -7.00 -3.54 -4.50
C ASN A 115 -7.56 -3.42 -3.09
N TYR A 116 -8.41 -4.36 -2.70
CA TYR A 116 -8.93 -4.48 -1.35
C TYR A 116 -8.28 -5.68 -0.67
N THR A 117 -7.79 -5.50 0.54
CA THR A 117 -7.27 -6.59 1.36
C THR A 117 -7.71 -6.42 2.80
N GLU A 118 -8.33 -7.45 3.36
CA GLU A 118 -8.73 -7.50 4.77
C GLU A 118 -8.23 -8.79 5.41
N GLY A 119 -7.84 -8.71 6.67
CA GLY A 119 -7.52 -9.88 7.48
C GLY A 119 -6.86 -9.49 8.77
N GLN A 120 -6.35 -10.46 9.53
CA GLN A 120 -5.63 -10.16 10.77
C GLN A 120 -4.44 -9.22 10.53
N SER A 121 -4.18 -8.29 11.45
CA SER A 121 -3.07 -7.32 11.36
C SER A 121 -1.67 -7.95 11.28
N LYS A 122 -1.53 -9.24 11.65
CA LYS A 122 -0.30 -10.00 11.43
C LYS A 122 -0.03 -10.26 9.93
N ARG A 123 -1.09 -10.39 9.12
CA ARG A 123 -1.07 -10.72 7.69
C ARG A 123 -1.28 -9.49 6.81
N VAL A 124 -2.15 -8.58 7.23
CA VAL A 124 -2.49 -7.35 6.51
C VAL A 124 -1.92 -6.17 7.29
N ARG A 125 -0.89 -5.54 6.73
CA ARG A 125 -0.24 -4.37 7.32
C ARG A 125 -0.26 -3.22 6.33
N GLY A 126 -0.71 -2.07 6.78
CA GLY A 126 -0.55 -0.79 6.10
C GLY A 126 0.34 0.14 6.90
N TYR A 127 0.51 1.35 6.39
CA TYR A 127 1.10 2.46 7.13
C TYR A 127 0.06 3.02 8.10
N ILE A 128 0.47 3.36 9.32
CA ILE A 128 -0.45 3.78 10.39
C ILE A 128 -0.60 5.30 10.45
N ASN A 129 0.46 6.05 10.12
CA ASN A 129 0.42 7.51 10.24
C ASN A 129 -0.08 8.15 8.95
N ASP A 130 -0.77 9.27 9.11
CA ASP A 130 -1.13 10.13 8.01
C ASP A 130 0.13 10.69 7.33
N ILE A 131 0.03 10.88 6.02
CA ILE A 131 1.04 11.60 5.24
C ILE A 131 1.05 13.06 5.68
N LYS A 132 2.19 13.58 6.12
CA LYS A 132 2.32 14.99 6.54
C LYS A 132 2.53 15.94 5.36
N HIS A 133 3.22 15.49 4.31
CA HIS A 133 3.62 16.34 3.18
C HIS A 133 2.62 16.35 2.02
N LYS A 134 1.32 16.24 2.31
CA LYS A 134 0.25 16.17 1.27
C LYS A 134 0.14 17.41 0.39
N ASN A 135 0.68 18.54 0.86
CA ASN A 135 0.68 19.82 0.14
C ASN A 135 1.89 19.98 -0.79
N VAL A 136 2.89 19.09 -0.72
CA VAL A 136 4.07 19.14 -1.58
C VAL A 136 3.75 18.43 -2.88
N SER A 137 3.80 19.15 -4.00
CA SER A 137 3.45 18.58 -5.30
C SER A 137 4.47 17.54 -5.73
N ALA A 138 4.00 16.40 -6.22
CA ALA A 138 4.85 15.35 -6.75
C ALA A 138 5.61 15.80 -8.01
N SER A 139 5.08 16.78 -8.76
CA SER A 139 5.81 17.39 -9.89
C SER A 139 6.98 18.27 -9.44
N GLU A 140 6.88 18.94 -8.28
CA GLU A 140 8.00 19.67 -7.67
C GLU A 140 9.07 18.72 -7.13
N VAL A 141 8.65 17.59 -6.56
CA VAL A 141 9.55 16.51 -6.13
C VAL A 141 10.31 15.92 -7.33
N TYR A 142 9.63 15.73 -8.46
CA TYR A 142 10.26 15.31 -9.71
C TYR A 142 11.33 16.32 -10.18
N ASP A 143 10.99 17.61 -10.24
CA ASP A 143 11.95 18.65 -10.65
C ASP A 143 13.18 18.70 -9.73
N TYR A 144 12.95 18.61 -8.41
CA TYR A 144 14.02 18.51 -7.43
C TYR A 144 14.90 17.27 -7.63
N ALA A 145 14.28 16.13 -7.93
CA ALA A 145 14.97 14.87 -8.16
C ALA A 145 15.90 14.96 -9.38
N ILE A 146 15.46 15.57 -10.48
CA ILE A 146 16.27 15.81 -11.68
C ILE A 146 17.41 16.80 -11.40
N ALA A 147 17.12 17.90 -10.70
CA ALA A 147 18.13 18.93 -10.41
C ALA A 147 19.26 18.44 -9.48
N LYS A 148 18.97 17.50 -8.58
CA LYS A 148 19.95 16.93 -7.65
C LYS A 148 20.84 15.86 -8.28
N THR A 149 20.47 15.36 -9.44
CA THR A 149 21.22 14.32 -10.12
C THR A 149 22.03 14.88 -11.26
N SER A 150 23.33 14.59 -11.29
CA SER A 150 24.22 14.98 -12.39
C SER A 150 24.09 14.11 -13.64
N LEU A 151 23.02 13.31 -13.75
CA LEU A 151 22.82 12.37 -14.86
C LEU A 151 22.05 13.05 -15.99
N ASN A 152 22.33 12.67 -17.23
CA ASN A 152 21.59 13.16 -18.39
C ASN A 152 20.18 12.53 -18.42
N GLU A 153 19.16 13.30 -18.83
CA GLU A 153 17.75 12.82 -18.91
C GLU A 153 17.59 11.51 -19.69
N GLU A 154 18.47 11.23 -20.66
CA GLU A 154 18.46 10.02 -21.48
C GLU A 154 18.86 8.73 -20.74
N GLU A 155 19.46 8.83 -19.56
CA GLU A 155 19.93 7.69 -18.74
C GLU A 155 18.85 7.16 -17.77
N TYR A 156 17.79 7.93 -17.56
CA TYR A 156 16.68 7.54 -16.69
C TYR A 156 15.70 6.59 -17.37
N HIS A 157 15.13 5.71 -16.55
CA HIS A 157 13.95 4.93 -16.93
C HIS A 157 12.70 5.40 -16.20
N TYR A 158 12.78 5.61 -14.89
CA TYR A 158 11.70 6.23 -14.10
C TYR A 158 12.21 6.78 -12.76
N ILE A 159 11.46 7.72 -12.20
CA ILE A 159 11.67 8.27 -10.85
C ILE A 159 10.53 7.84 -9.95
N VAL A 160 10.84 7.39 -8.74
CA VAL A 160 9.83 7.04 -7.73
C VAL A 160 9.89 8.04 -6.59
N ALA A 161 8.75 8.65 -6.26
CA ALA A 161 8.58 9.50 -5.08
C ALA A 161 7.56 8.84 -4.13
N VAL A 162 7.99 8.54 -2.92
CA VAL A 162 7.18 7.91 -1.87
C VAL A 162 6.88 8.92 -0.78
N TYR A 163 5.60 9.16 -0.54
CA TYR A 163 5.08 10.00 0.52
C TYR A 163 4.57 9.10 1.64
N CYS A 164 5.24 9.13 2.79
CA CYS A 164 4.90 8.27 3.92
C CYS A 164 5.28 8.94 5.24
N ASN A 165 4.38 8.91 6.22
CA ASN A 165 4.60 9.53 7.53
C ASN A 165 5.04 11.01 7.38
N ASP A 166 6.28 11.33 7.77
CA ASP A 166 6.91 12.64 7.73
C ASP A 166 8.05 12.75 6.71
N SER A 167 8.18 11.80 5.78
CA SER A 167 9.19 11.83 4.71
C SER A 167 8.58 11.84 3.31
N ILE A 168 9.37 12.40 2.39
CA ILE A 168 9.26 12.14 0.97
C ILE A 168 10.60 11.52 0.55
N ASP A 169 10.55 10.26 0.19
CA ASP A 169 11.72 9.47 -0.20
C ASP A 169 11.71 9.30 -1.72
N ILE A 170 12.84 9.63 -2.36
CA ILE A 170 12.99 9.67 -3.81
C ILE A 170 14.00 8.62 -4.23
N SER A 171 13.66 7.81 -5.22
CA SER A 171 14.55 6.80 -5.81
C SER A 171 14.64 6.96 -7.32
N HIS A 172 15.86 6.82 -7.84
CA HIS A 172 16.16 6.94 -9.27
C HIS A 172 16.51 5.58 -9.87
N PHE A 173 15.89 5.25 -11.00
CA PHE A 173 16.12 3.99 -11.69
C PHE A 173 16.58 4.25 -13.12
N THR A 174 17.66 3.56 -13.51
CA THR A 174 18.17 3.57 -14.90
C THR A 174 17.50 2.48 -15.73
N LYS A 175 17.76 2.49 -17.04
CA LYS A 175 17.29 1.46 -17.99
C LYS A 175 17.74 0.03 -17.65
N GLU A 176 18.83 -0.11 -16.89
CA GLU A 176 19.29 -1.40 -16.37
C GLU A 176 18.56 -1.84 -15.07
N MET A 177 17.51 -1.09 -14.66
CA MET A 177 16.71 -1.30 -13.45
C MET A 177 17.52 -1.31 -12.15
N SER A 178 18.72 -0.74 -12.16
CA SER A 178 19.52 -0.53 -10.95
C SER A 178 19.08 0.77 -10.27
N SER A 179 18.89 0.71 -8.95
CA SER A 179 18.69 1.91 -8.13
C SER A 179 20.01 2.67 -8.05
N VAL A 180 20.03 3.92 -8.52
CA VAL A 180 21.28 4.71 -8.62
C VAL A 180 21.42 5.70 -7.47
N GLY A 181 20.34 6.00 -6.76
CA GLY A 181 20.38 6.87 -5.60
C GLY A 181 19.08 6.90 -4.82
N HIS A 182 19.19 7.24 -3.54
CA HIS A 182 18.07 7.52 -2.65
C HIS A 182 18.27 8.91 -2.06
N ILE A 183 17.31 9.81 -2.30
CA ILE A 183 17.37 11.20 -1.85
C ILE A 183 16.14 11.49 -0.98
N LYS A 184 16.33 12.24 0.11
CA LYS A 184 15.20 12.80 0.87
C LYS A 184 14.85 14.17 0.31
N TYR A 185 13.57 14.43 0.08
CA TYR A 185 13.15 15.76 -0.34
C TYR A 185 13.45 16.79 0.76
N GLY A 186 13.99 17.95 0.37
CA GLY A 186 14.31 19.05 1.30
C GLY A 186 15.61 18.89 2.09
N SER A 187 16.46 17.91 1.76
CA SER A 187 17.80 17.71 2.37
C SER A 187 18.96 18.39 1.62
#